data_AF-A0A7C3YBP3-F1
#
_entry.id   AF-A0A7C3YBP3-F1
#
_cell.length_a   1.000
_cell.length_b   1.000
_cell.length_c   1.000
_cell.angle_alpha   90.00
_cell.angle_beta   90.00
_cell.angle_gamma   90.00
#
_symmetry.space_group_name_H-M   'P 1'
#
loop_
_entity.id
_entity.type
_entity.pdbx_description
1 polymer ?
#
loop_
_entity_poly.entity_id
_entity_poly.type
_entity_poly.pdbx_seq_one_letter_code
_entity_poly.pdbx_strand_id
1 'polypeptide(L)'
;MFKKISQIAKKILIYAGMLLLLAPAGLLGATTNIEKAQAAEKTTSVKTSVKETPPVLETAKGLKSNQTYRAGEPVNLVLVFTSKLPLEVWADLSALDPTFPSRQPLKNLGDGVWRLQTSAMTDKLNIGHQTLAIFARNEGGTLRVDFDLFLAGRTVIDLKVKSALSAKEINLTWNPQKLAAKYVVQWGVQGERKTFFKVTPQTTMKLQNLQANTDYTIEISAFNTQGEKIAEKTLNLKTLETPVTTKARVAGLATGPTAPEAITPKAITPAIGGGVATRAPQVAQKPIETPSPTPQESQAPQEQQPRGWSRILVALAILIIAAGAAIGGYYGYVWYASRSHDEEPPASKSSNRW
;
A
#
# COMPACT_ATOMS: atom_id res chain seq x y z
N MET A 1 32.27 1.33 1.80
CA MET A 1 31.00 1.30 2.57
C MET A 1 31.12 1.95 3.96
N PHE A 2 32.19 1.71 4.72
CA PHE A 2 32.37 2.25 6.07
C PHE A 2 32.36 3.80 6.20
N LYS A 3 32.82 4.54 5.17
CA LYS A 3 32.80 6.02 5.20
C LYS A 3 31.39 6.64 5.20
N LYS A 4 30.37 5.95 4.65
CA LYS A 4 28.99 6.48 4.62
C LYS A 4 28.25 6.28 5.95
N ILE A 5 28.54 5.19 6.68
CA ILE A 5 27.92 4.90 7.98
C ILE A 5 28.44 5.86 9.06
N SER A 6 29.73 6.20 9.02
CA SER A 6 30.33 7.18 9.95
C SER A 6 29.76 8.60 9.79
N GLN A 7 29.39 9.01 8.57
CA GLN A 7 28.77 10.31 8.30
C GLN A 7 27.35 10.43 8.84
N ILE A 8 26.59 9.33 8.89
CA ILE A 8 25.22 9.32 9.43
C ILE A 8 25.26 9.35 10.96
N ALA A 9 26.16 8.61 11.60
CA ALA A 9 26.32 8.63 13.05
C ALA A 9 26.73 10.01 13.60
N LYS A 10 27.62 10.73 12.90
CA LYS A 10 27.99 12.11 13.28
C LYS A 10 26.83 13.10 13.20
N LYS A 11 25.93 12.95 12.23
CA LYS A 11 24.75 13.84 12.12
C LYS A 11 23.74 13.59 13.24
N ILE A 12 23.52 12.34 13.63
CA ILE A 12 22.59 12.00 14.72
C ILE A 12 23.08 12.57 16.06
N LEU A 13 24.41 12.55 16.31
CA LEU A 13 24.97 13.12 17.54
C LEU A 13 24.81 14.66 17.62
N ILE A 14 24.86 15.36 16.49
CA ILE A 14 24.68 16.82 16.42
C ILE A 14 23.22 17.21 16.69
N TYR A 15 22.25 16.45 16.17
CA TYR A 15 20.83 16.72 16.43
C TYR A 15 20.41 16.40 17.87
N ALA A 16 21.01 15.38 18.51
CA ALA A 16 20.78 15.10 19.92
C ALA A 16 21.34 16.20 20.84
N GLY A 17 22.48 16.82 20.49
CA GLY A 17 23.06 17.94 21.23
C GLY A 17 22.26 19.25 21.09
N MET A 18 21.66 19.51 19.94
CA MET A 18 20.84 20.71 19.70
C MET A 18 19.49 20.67 20.42
N LEU A 19 18.92 19.49 20.67
CA LEU A 19 17.64 19.36 21.36
C LEU A 19 17.74 19.62 22.89
N LEU A 20 18.95 19.56 23.46
CA LEU A 20 19.17 19.83 24.89
C LEU A 20 19.42 21.31 25.22
N LEU A 21 19.58 22.18 24.21
CA LEU A 21 19.85 23.62 24.36
C LEU A 21 18.61 24.51 24.16
N LEU A 22 17.44 23.92 23.95
CA LEU A 22 16.15 24.62 23.78
C LEU A 22 15.16 24.34 24.93
N ALA A 23 15.67 24.03 26.12
CA ALA A 23 14.86 24.11 27.34
C ALA A 23 14.79 25.59 27.77
N PRO A 24 13.60 26.22 27.81
CA PRO A 24 13.47 27.60 28.22
C PRO A 24 13.84 27.76 29.71
N ALA A 25 14.92 28.51 29.96
CA ALA A 25 15.24 29.07 31.27
C ALA A 25 14.19 30.14 31.62
N GLY A 26 13.09 29.71 32.21
CA GLY A 26 11.95 30.54 32.57
C GLY A 26 11.39 30.17 33.95
N LEU A 27 12.28 29.95 34.92
CA LEU A 27 11.92 29.91 36.34
C LEU A 27 12.89 30.85 37.06
N LEU A 28 12.42 32.06 37.39
CA LEU A 28 12.85 32.96 38.46
C LEU A 28 12.57 34.42 38.06
N GLY A 29 11.67 35.09 38.78
CA GLY A 29 11.60 36.54 38.83
C GLY A 29 10.22 37.14 38.53
N ALA A 30 9.43 37.38 39.59
CA ALA A 30 8.63 38.60 39.78
C ALA A 30 7.80 38.47 41.07
N THR A 31 8.45 38.73 42.20
CA THR A 31 7.75 39.25 43.38
C THR A 31 7.61 40.76 43.23
N THR A 32 6.47 41.28 43.69
CA THR A 32 6.12 42.67 44.04
C THR A 32 5.09 43.38 43.14
N ASN A 33 4.11 43.96 43.85
CA ASN A 33 3.23 45.08 43.50
C ASN A 33 1.92 44.78 42.77
N ILE A 34 0.92 44.32 43.53
CA ILE A 34 -0.45 44.84 43.39
C ILE A 34 -0.97 45.10 44.82
N GLU A 35 -0.68 46.29 45.33
CA GLU A 35 -1.40 46.90 46.45
C GLU A 35 -2.36 47.94 45.86
N LYS A 36 -3.61 47.90 46.32
CA LYS A 36 -4.73 48.84 46.05
C LYS A 36 -5.47 48.69 44.71
N ALA A 37 -6.53 47.87 44.74
CA ALA A 37 -7.88 48.27 44.32
C ALA A 37 -8.88 47.11 44.47
N GLN A 38 -9.21 46.68 45.69
CA GLN A 38 -10.42 45.89 45.94
C GLN A 38 -11.00 46.24 47.32
N ALA A 39 -11.78 47.32 47.35
CA ALA A 39 -12.81 47.52 48.36
C ALA A 39 -14.15 47.43 47.64
N ALA A 40 -15.08 46.68 48.24
CA ALA A 40 -16.47 46.43 47.82
C ALA A 40 -16.66 45.41 46.68
N GLU A 41 -16.69 44.13 47.05
CA GLU A 41 -17.87 43.25 46.91
C GLU A 41 -17.51 41.87 47.46
N LYS A 42 -17.75 41.68 48.77
CA LYS A 42 -17.57 40.38 49.42
C LYS A 42 -18.84 39.56 49.23
N THR A 43 -19.08 39.14 47.99
CA THR A 43 -20.08 38.10 47.71
C THR A 43 -19.42 36.77 48.01
N THR A 44 -19.71 36.21 49.19
CA THR A 44 -19.27 34.90 49.63
C THR A 44 -19.88 33.83 48.71
N SER A 45 -19.27 33.58 47.56
CA SER A 45 -19.57 32.40 46.76
C SER A 45 -18.97 31.19 47.47
N VAL A 46 -19.81 30.43 48.17
CA VAL A 46 -19.48 29.10 48.64
C VAL A 46 -19.15 28.26 47.42
N LYS A 47 -17.86 28.11 47.08
CA LYS A 47 -17.37 27.14 46.10
C LYS A 47 -17.56 25.76 46.71
N THR A 48 -18.75 25.21 46.55
CA THR A 48 -18.98 23.78 46.77
C THR A 48 -18.12 23.06 45.73
N SER A 49 -16.99 22.50 46.17
CA SER A 49 -16.10 21.67 45.35
C SER A 49 -16.83 20.38 44.99
N VAL A 50 -17.74 20.47 44.02
CA VAL A 50 -18.35 19.28 43.40
C VAL A 50 -17.20 18.54 42.72
N LYS A 51 -16.97 17.29 43.10
CA LYS A 51 -15.98 16.42 42.47
C LYS A 51 -16.41 16.20 41.01
N GLU A 52 -15.82 16.95 40.10
CA GLU A 52 -16.13 16.86 38.67
C GLU A 52 -15.58 15.55 38.10
N THR A 53 -16.40 14.82 37.35
CA THR A 53 -16.04 13.54 36.76
C THR A 53 -15.77 13.72 35.26
N PRO A 54 -14.72 13.11 34.71
CA PRO A 54 -14.48 13.10 33.26
C PRO A 54 -15.63 12.42 32.51
N PRO A 55 -15.82 12.70 31.21
CA PRO A 55 -16.82 12.04 30.41
C PRO A 55 -16.57 10.54 30.27
N VAL A 56 -17.64 9.79 30.05
CA VAL A 56 -17.59 8.34 29.77
C VAL A 56 -18.22 8.07 28.41
N LEU A 57 -17.56 7.22 27.60
CA LEU A 57 -18.13 6.72 26.35
C LEU A 57 -19.00 5.50 26.63
N GLU A 58 -20.29 5.56 26.27
CA GLU A 58 -21.23 4.45 26.45
C GLU A 58 -21.30 3.55 25.22
N THR A 59 -21.29 4.16 24.03
CA THR A 59 -21.52 3.42 22.78
C THR A 59 -20.88 4.12 21.60
N ALA A 60 -20.32 3.34 20.69
CA ALA A 60 -19.86 3.79 19.37
C ALA A 60 -20.53 2.94 18.28
N LYS A 61 -21.08 3.58 17.25
CA LYS A 61 -21.70 2.94 16.08
C LYS A 61 -21.18 3.56 14.79
N GLY A 62 -21.03 2.76 13.73
CA GLY A 62 -20.68 3.22 12.39
C GLY A 62 -19.28 2.81 11.95
N LEU A 63 -18.30 2.86 12.85
CA LEU A 63 -17.00 2.22 12.62
C LEU A 63 -17.05 0.77 13.08
N LYS A 64 -16.68 -0.16 12.21
CA LYS A 64 -16.47 -1.56 12.58
C LYS A 64 -14.97 -1.80 12.67
N SER A 65 -14.54 -2.40 13.78
CA SER A 65 -13.18 -2.93 13.88
C SER A 65 -12.91 -3.87 12.70
N ASN A 66 -11.72 -3.76 12.12
CA ASN A 66 -11.26 -4.53 10.95
C ASN A 66 -12.00 -4.25 9.61
N GLN A 67 -12.79 -3.17 9.54
CA GLN A 67 -13.34 -2.73 8.25
C GLN A 67 -12.27 -2.00 7.43
N THR A 68 -12.18 -2.33 6.15
CA THR A 68 -11.39 -1.58 5.19
C THR A 68 -12.16 -0.36 4.73
N TYR A 69 -11.60 0.83 4.94
CA TYR A 69 -12.15 2.09 4.43
C TYR A 69 -11.35 2.53 3.21
N ARG A 70 -12.05 3.00 2.18
CA ARG A 70 -11.39 3.37 0.91
C ARG A 70 -11.41 4.87 0.73
N ALA A 71 -10.43 5.40 0.01
CA ALA A 71 -10.57 6.78 -0.44
C ALA A 71 -11.84 6.96 -1.27
N GLY A 72 -12.41 8.14 -1.18
CA GLY A 72 -13.73 8.47 -1.69
C GLY A 72 -14.89 8.12 -0.80
N GLU A 73 -14.69 7.27 0.20
CA GLU A 73 -15.72 6.98 1.19
C GLU A 73 -15.62 8.02 2.31
N PRO A 74 -16.74 8.58 2.77
CA PRO A 74 -16.76 9.38 4.00
C PRO A 74 -16.73 8.44 5.21
N VAL A 75 -16.10 8.90 6.30
CA VAL A 75 -16.20 8.25 7.60
C VAL A 75 -17.44 8.80 8.31
N ASN A 76 -18.32 7.89 8.74
CA ASN A 76 -19.51 8.20 9.52
C ASN A 76 -19.44 7.44 10.85
N LEU A 77 -19.44 8.18 11.96
CA LEU A 77 -19.37 7.63 13.30
C LEU A 77 -20.39 8.34 14.20
N VAL A 78 -21.14 7.57 14.97
CA VAL A 78 -22.07 8.05 15.99
C VAL A 78 -21.59 7.56 17.35
N LEU A 79 -21.41 8.49 18.27
CA LEU A 79 -20.91 8.25 19.62
C LEU A 79 -21.96 8.70 20.63
N VAL A 80 -22.03 8.01 21.77
CA VAL A 80 -22.87 8.38 22.90
C VAL A 80 -21.97 8.58 24.11
N PHE A 81 -21.91 9.79 24.63
CA PHE A 81 -21.15 10.16 25.82
C PHE A 81 -22.09 10.55 26.96
N THR A 82 -21.77 10.12 28.17
CA THR A 82 -22.45 10.54 29.40
C THR A 82 -21.60 11.58 30.14
N SER A 83 -22.16 12.76 30.42
CA SER A 83 -21.55 13.80 31.25
C SER A 83 -22.61 14.66 31.92
N LYS A 84 -22.37 15.06 33.17
CA LYS A 84 -23.20 16.05 33.88
C LYS A 84 -22.83 17.50 33.54
N LEU A 85 -21.70 17.68 32.87
CA LEU A 85 -21.13 18.96 32.48
C LEU A 85 -21.18 19.12 30.95
N PRO A 86 -21.18 20.36 30.43
CA PRO A 86 -21.06 20.61 29.00
C PRO A 86 -19.85 19.89 28.40
N LEU A 87 -20.05 19.29 27.22
CA LEU A 87 -19.02 18.51 26.52
C LEU A 87 -18.59 19.20 25.24
N GLU A 88 -17.29 19.22 25.02
CA GLU A 88 -16.68 19.47 23.73
C GLU A 88 -16.13 18.16 23.17
N VAL A 89 -16.53 17.78 21.95
CA VAL A 89 -16.10 16.52 21.32
C VAL A 89 -15.52 16.80 19.93
N TRP A 90 -14.33 16.25 19.66
CA TRP A 90 -13.65 16.40 18.37
C TRP A 90 -12.87 15.14 17.98
N ALA A 91 -12.54 15.02 16.69
CA ALA A 91 -11.72 13.97 16.12
C ALA A 91 -10.39 14.53 15.60
N ASP A 92 -9.31 13.76 15.71
CA ASP A 92 -8.09 13.99 14.93
C ASP A 92 -8.13 13.16 13.66
N LEU A 93 -8.35 13.83 12.53
CA LEU A 93 -8.50 13.20 11.23
C LEU A 93 -7.20 13.16 10.42
N SER A 94 -6.12 13.77 10.93
CA SER A 94 -4.84 13.86 10.22
C SER A 94 -4.20 12.49 9.99
N ALA A 95 -4.50 11.53 10.86
CA ALA A 95 -4.10 10.13 10.73
C ALA A 95 -4.80 9.43 9.54
N LEU A 96 -5.97 9.89 9.11
CA LEU A 96 -6.72 9.29 8.00
C LEU A 96 -6.29 9.87 6.66
N ASP A 97 -6.27 11.19 6.59
CA ASP A 97 -5.93 11.95 5.40
C ASP A 97 -5.21 13.24 5.81
N PRO A 98 -3.99 13.50 5.32
CA PRO A 98 -3.23 14.71 5.69
C PRO A 98 -3.90 16.01 5.21
N THR A 99 -4.91 15.95 4.35
CA THR A 99 -5.70 17.11 3.93
C THR A 99 -6.82 17.46 4.91
N PHE A 100 -7.17 16.54 5.82
CA PHE A 100 -8.14 16.80 6.87
C PHE A 100 -7.53 17.62 8.02
N PRO A 101 -8.34 18.42 8.73
CA PRO A 101 -7.87 19.14 9.89
C PRO A 101 -7.50 18.16 11.01
N SER A 102 -6.47 18.51 11.78
CA SER A 102 -6.08 17.79 13.00
C SER A 102 -7.13 17.88 14.12
N ARG A 103 -8.10 18.79 13.99
CA ARG A 103 -9.21 18.95 14.93
C ARG A 103 -10.52 19.19 14.18
N GLN A 104 -11.33 18.15 14.06
CA GLN A 104 -12.67 18.23 13.49
C GLN A 104 -13.71 18.13 14.62
N PRO A 105 -14.49 19.20 14.90
CA PRO A 105 -15.55 19.11 15.89
C PRO A 105 -16.66 18.16 15.44
N LEU A 106 -17.20 17.38 16.39
CA LEU A 106 -18.36 16.52 16.13
C LEU A 106 -19.65 17.33 16.29
N LYS A 107 -20.68 16.97 15.52
CA LYS A 107 -22.00 17.59 15.62
C LYS A 107 -22.75 16.98 16.80
N ASN A 108 -23.10 17.80 17.80
CA ASN A 108 -23.99 17.42 18.88
C ASN A 108 -25.42 17.27 18.33
N LEU A 109 -26.05 16.12 18.59
CA LEU A 109 -27.42 15.82 18.16
C LEU A 109 -28.43 15.84 19.32
N GLY A 110 -28.00 16.17 20.55
CA GLY A 110 -28.81 16.06 21.76
C GLY A 110 -28.55 14.74 22.50
N ASP A 111 -29.00 14.67 23.75
CA ASP A 111 -28.99 13.45 24.58
C ASP A 111 -27.64 12.72 24.66
N GLY A 112 -26.54 13.48 24.66
CA GLY A 112 -25.19 12.92 24.68
C GLY A 112 -24.75 12.25 23.37
N VAL A 113 -25.53 12.37 22.30
CA VAL A 113 -25.23 11.80 20.98
C VAL A 113 -24.42 12.77 20.13
N TRP A 114 -23.29 12.29 19.63
CA TRP A 114 -22.36 13.04 18.79
C TRP A 114 -22.13 12.33 17.46
N ARG A 115 -22.10 13.09 16.36
CA ARG A 115 -21.84 12.56 15.03
C ARG A 115 -20.59 13.16 14.42
N LEU A 116 -19.68 12.28 14.00
CA LEU A 116 -18.61 12.59 13.06
C LEU A 116 -19.07 12.21 11.65
N GLN A 117 -19.01 13.17 10.74
CA GLN A 117 -19.21 12.94 9.31
C GLN A 117 -18.10 13.69 8.59
N THR A 118 -17.21 12.95 7.92
CA THR A 118 -16.13 13.56 7.14
C THR A 118 -16.57 13.81 5.70
N SER A 119 -15.85 14.69 4.99
CA SER A 119 -15.86 14.65 3.53
C SER A 119 -15.31 13.31 3.04
N ALA A 120 -15.52 13.02 1.75
CA ALA A 120 -14.89 11.87 1.11
C ALA A 120 -13.36 11.95 1.26
N MET A 121 -12.73 10.87 1.74
CA MET A 121 -11.28 10.79 1.84
C MET A 121 -10.63 10.98 0.46
N THR A 122 -9.50 11.67 0.39
CA THR A 122 -8.76 11.91 -0.84
C THR A 122 -7.86 10.73 -1.18
N ASP A 123 -7.30 10.74 -2.39
CA ASP A 123 -6.28 9.77 -2.81
C ASP A 123 -4.95 9.88 -2.03
N LYS A 124 -4.82 10.88 -1.15
CA LYS A 124 -3.67 11.07 -0.25
C LYS A 124 -3.83 10.40 1.11
N LEU A 125 -4.83 9.53 1.29
CA LEU A 125 -5.04 8.82 2.56
C LEU A 125 -3.77 8.12 3.05
N ASN A 126 -3.61 8.03 4.36
CA ASN A 126 -2.52 7.26 4.93
C ASN A 126 -2.87 5.77 4.87
N ILE A 127 -2.47 5.10 3.79
CA ILE A 127 -2.78 3.69 3.52
C ILE A 127 -2.23 2.79 4.65
N GLY A 128 -2.94 1.69 4.94
CA GLY A 128 -2.57 0.69 5.94
C GLY A 128 -3.33 0.85 7.26
N HIS A 129 -2.73 0.35 8.34
CA HIS A 129 -3.31 0.47 9.68
C HIS A 129 -3.16 1.91 10.19
N GLN A 130 -4.29 2.55 10.51
CA GLN A 130 -4.36 3.88 11.09
C GLN A 130 -5.23 3.87 12.34
N THR A 131 -4.98 4.84 13.22
CA THR A 131 -5.77 5.04 14.43
C THR A 131 -6.48 6.37 14.35
N LEU A 132 -7.81 6.35 14.36
CA LEU A 132 -8.64 7.54 14.52
C LEU A 132 -8.82 7.84 16.00
N ALA A 133 -8.30 8.96 16.46
CA ALA A 133 -8.47 9.41 17.84
C ALA A 133 -9.68 10.35 17.96
N ILE A 134 -10.57 10.06 18.91
CA ILE A 134 -11.68 10.93 19.33
C ILE A 134 -11.42 11.42 20.75
N PHE A 135 -11.70 12.69 20.98
CA PHE A 135 -11.53 13.35 22.28
C PHE A 135 -12.87 13.90 22.74
N ALA A 136 -13.17 13.74 24.02
CA ALA A 136 -14.29 14.38 24.71
C ALA A 136 -13.77 15.08 25.96
N ARG A 137 -14.04 16.38 26.11
CA ARG A 137 -13.54 17.19 27.22
C ARG A 137 -14.68 17.93 27.92
N ASN A 138 -14.61 17.95 29.25
CA ASN A 138 -15.38 18.83 30.13
C ASN A 138 -14.44 19.43 31.19
N GLU A 139 -14.98 20.15 32.17
CA GLU A 139 -14.20 20.74 33.27
C GLU A 139 -13.54 19.66 34.17
N GLY A 140 -14.19 18.50 34.30
CA GLY A 140 -13.70 17.35 35.06
C GLY A 140 -12.59 16.53 34.39
N GLY A 141 -12.29 16.76 33.10
CA GLY A 141 -11.18 16.11 32.42
C GLY A 141 -11.37 15.87 30.93
N THR A 142 -10.47 15.07 30.34
CA THR A 142 -10.49 14.70 28.93
C THR A 142 -10.46 13.18 28.79
N LEU A 143 -11.40 12.64 28.03
CA LEU A 143 -11.43 11.25 27.56
C LEU A 143 -10.85 11.19 26.14
N ARG A 144 -10.01 10.20 25.87
CA ARG A 144 -9.52 9.85 24.53
C ARG A 144 -9.97 8.43 24.18
N VAL A 145 -10.47 8.25 22.97
CA VAL A 145 -10.92 6.96 22.43
C VAL A 145 -10.27 6.76 21.06
N ASP A 146 -9.57 5.65 20.90
CA ASP A 146 -8.84 5.31 19.68
C ASP A 146 -9.59 4.21 18.92
N PHE A 147 -9.74 4.37 17.60
CA PHE A 147 -10.36 3.39 16.70
C PHE A 147 -9.33 2.91 15.67
N ASP A 148 -9.06 1.62 15.66
CA ASP A 148 -8.18 1.00 14.67
C ASP A 148 -8.92 0.77 13.34
N LEU A 149 -8.35 1.30 12.28
CA LEU A 149 -8.91 1.31 10.93
C LEU A 149 -7.86 0.76 9.95
N PHE A 150 -8.32 0.03 8.94
CA PHE A 150 -7.48 -0.30 7.79
C PHE A 150 -7.90 0.56 6.62
N LEU A 151 -7.02 1.46 6.17
CA LEU A 151 -7.31 2.35 5.05
C LEU A 151 -6.69 1.79 3.77
N ALA A 152 -7.48 1.71 2.71
CA ALA A 152 -7.04 1.23 1.40
C ALA A 152 -7.19 2.33 0.33
N GLY A 153 -6.31 2.29 -0.67
CA GLY A 153 -6.39 3.16 -1.85
C GLY A 153 -7.78 3.20 -2.49
N ARG A 154 -8.17 4.38 -3.01
CA ARG A 154 -9.35 4.54 -3.89
C ARG A 154 -9.09 3.69 -5.11
N THR A 155 -9.93 2.67 -5.34
CA THR A 155 -10.14 1.99 -6.62
C THR A 155 -8.88 1.66 -7.42
N VAL A 156 -8.64 0.37 -7.57
CA VAL A 156 -8.16 -0.23 -8.80
C VAL A 156 -8.38 0.70 -10.03
N ILE A 157 -7.35 1.43 -10.43
CA ILE A 157 -7.36 2.26 -11.63
C ILE A 157 -7.64 1.35 -12.83
N ASP A 158 -8.57 1.71 -13.71
CA ASP A 158 -8.79 0.97 -14.95
C ASP A 158 -7.52 1.08 -15.82
N LEU A 159 -6.86 -0.05 -16.05
CA LEU A 159 -5.70 -0.07 -16.94
C LEU A 159 -6.17 0.17 -18.38
N LYS A 160 -5.54 1.12 -19.06
CA LYS A 160 -5.72 1.34 -20.50
C LYS A 160 -4.86 0.32 -21.23
N VAL A 161 -5.47 -0.76 -21.68
CA VAL A 161 -4.80 -1.86 -22.38
C VAL A 161 -5.08 -1.79 -23.87
N LYS A 162 -4.03 -1.95 -24.68
CA LYS A 162 -4.10 -2.20 -26.11
C LYS A 162 -3.71 -3.66 -26.36
N SER A 163 -4.36 -4.28 -27.33
CA SER A 163 -4.07 -5.65 -27.75
C SER A 163 -3.84 -5.73 -29.26
N ALA A 164 -2.98 -6.66 -29.68
CA ALA A 164 -2.84 -7.10 -31.06
C ALA A 164 -2.95 -8.62 -31.11
N LEU A 165 -3.83 -9.12 -31.99
CA LEU A 165 -4.26 -10.51 -32.02
C LEU A 165 -3.62 -11.24 -33.20
N SER A 166 -3.22 -12.49 -32.99
CA SER A 166 -2.86 -13.42 -34.05
C SER A 166 -3.54 -14.77 -33.82
N ALA A 167 -3.30 -15.76 -34.69
CA ALA A 167 -3.87 -17.08 -34.54
C ALA A 167 -3.34 -17.86 -33.32
N LYS A 168 -2.13 -17.56 -32.85
CA LYS A 168 -1.48 -18.30 -31.75
C LYS A 168 -0.90 -17.41 -30.66
N GLU A 169 -1.08 -16.10 -30.77
CA GLU A 169 -0.45 -15.13 -29.89
C GLU A 169 -1.37 -13.94 -29.64
N ILE A 170 -1.25 -13.34 -28.46
CA ILE A 170 -1.86 -12.06 -28.09
C ILE A 170 -0.76 -11.17 -27.52
N ASN A 171 -0.53 -10.02 -28.14
CA ASN A 171 0.39 -9.00 -27.62
C ASN A 171 -0.41 -7.98 -26.83
N LEU A 172 -0.05 -7.76 -25.57
CA LEU A 172 -0.68 -6.82 -24.64
C LEU A 172 0.28 -5.68 -24.33
N THR A 173 -0.25 -4.47 -24.26
CA THR A 173 0.48 -3.28 -23.80
C THR A 173 -0.45 -2.40 -22.98
N TRP A 174 -0.01 -1.95 -21.82
CA TRP A 174 -0.82 -1.10 -20.94
C TRP A 174 -0.06 0.13 -20.47
N ASN A 175 -0.80 1.13 -19.98
CA ASN A 175 -0.20 2.32 -19.39
C ASN A 175 0.48 2.00 -18.05
N PRO A 176 1.73 2.45 -17.83
CA PRO A 176 2.40 2.31 -16.54
C PRO A 176 1.61 3.03 -15.45
N GLN A 177 1.62 2.44 -14.26
CA GLN A 177 0.99 3.00 -13.07
C GLN A 177 2.11 3.50 -12.16
N LYS A 178 2.06 4.78 -11.80
CA LYS A 178 3.14 5.45 -11.05
C LYS A 178 3.49 4.75 -9.74
N LEU A 179 2.50 4.13 -9.10
CA LEU A 179 2.65 3.44 -7.81
C LEU A 179 2.84 1.92 -7.95
N ALA A 180 2.88 1.38 -9.17
CA ALA A 180 3.04 -0.06 -9.37
C ALA A 180 4.49 -0.48 -9.22
N ALA A 181 4.74 -1.42 -8.33
CA ALA A 181 6.00 -2.15 -8.22
C ALA A 181 6.04 -3.37 -9.15
N LYS A 182 4.88 -3.98 -9.40
CA LYS A 182 4.75 -5.17 -10.26
C LYS A 182 3.35 -5.30 -10.86
N TYR A 183 3.25 -6.10 -11.91
CA TYR A 183 1.99 -6.52 -12.52
C TYR A 183 1.86 -8.03 -12.44
N VAL A 184 0.63 -8.50 -12.28
CA VAL A 184 0.23 -9.90 -12.41
C VAL A 184 -0.73 -9.97 -13.57
N VAL A 185 -0.40 -10.77 -14.58
CA VAL A 185 -1.31 -11.05 -15.70
C VAL A 185 -1.76 -12.49 -15.60
N GLN A 186 -3.07 -12.70 -15.54
CA GLN A 186 -3.71 -14.01 -15.54
C GLN A 186 -4.52 -14.18 -16.83
N TRP A 187 -4.51 -15.37 -17.41
CA TRP A 187 -5.29 -15.67 -18.61
C TRP A 187 -5.75 -17.11 -18.65
N GLY A 188 -6.88 -17.36 -19.32
CA GLY A 188 -7.43 -18.70 -19.54
C GLY A 188 -8.47 -18.69 -20.64
N VAL A 189 -8.82 -19.87 -21.16
CA VAL A 189 -9.93 -20.01 -22.11
C VAL A 189 -11.22 -19.67 -21.38
N GLN A 190 -12.09 -18.88 -22.01
CA GLN A 190 -13.33 -18.43 -21.39
C GLN A 190 -14.23 -19.63 -21.03
N GLY A 191 -14.64 -19.71 -19.77
CA GLY A 191 -15.47 -20.82 -19.25
C GLY A 191 -14.67 -22.04 -18.77
N GLU A 192 -13.35 -22.09 -18.98
CA GLU A 192 -12.51 -23.14 -18.42
C GLU A 192 -11.99 -22.77 -17.03
N ARG A 193 -11.75 -23.79 -16.19
CA ARG A 193 -11.13 -23.61 -14.87
C ARG A 193 -9.61 -23.38 -14.96
N LYS A 194 -8.98 -23.82 -16.05
CA LYS A 194 -7.54 -23.74 -16.20
C LYS A 194 -7.13 -22.31 -16.55
N THR A 195 -6.36 -21.69 -15.66
CA THR A 195 -5.77 -20.37 -15.88
C THR A 195 -4.26 -20.44 -15.70
N PHE A 196 -3.57 -19.56 -16.41
CA PHE A 196 -2.14 -19.34 -16.32
C PHE A 196 -1.92 -17.93 -15.78
N PHE A 197 -0.78 -17.68 -15.14
CA PHE A 197 -0.42 -16.34 -14.72
C PHE A 197 1.07 -16.06 -14.88
N LYS A 198 1.41 -14.78 -14.90
CA LYS A 198 2.80 -14.30 -14.94
C LYS A 198 2.92 -13.01 -14.15
N VAL A 199 3.95 -12.93 -13.33
CA VAL A 199 4.35 -11.70 -12.64
C VAL A 199 5.43 -11.01 -13.46
N THR A 200 5.28 -9.70 -13.70
CA THR A 200 6.24 -8.93 -14.49
C THR A 200 6.30 -7.48 -14.01
N PRO A 201 7.48 -6.83 -14.02
CA PRO A 201 7.58 -5.38 -13.83
C PRO A 201 7.29 -4.61 -15.13
N GLN A 202 7.26 -5.29 -16.28
CA GLN A 202 7.08 -4.67 -17.59
C GLN A 202 5.61 -4.34 -17.85
N THR A 203 5.36 -3.35 -18.72
CA THR A 203 4.01 -2.94 -19.16
C THR A 203 3.59 -3.52 -20.49
N THR A 204 4.34 -4.52 -20.97
CA THR A 204 4.11 -5.22 -22.23
C THR A 204 4.26 -6.71 -21.98
N MET A 205 3.39 -7.51 -22.60
CA MET A 205 3.50 -8.96 -22.50
C MET A 205 2.97 -9.65 -23.74
N LYS A 206 3.69 -10.69 -24.16
CA LYS A 206 3.30 -11.56 -25.26
C LYS A 206 2.81 -12.91 -24.72
N LEU A 207 1.56 -13.23 -24.97
CA LEU A 207 0.99 -14.56 -24.77
C LEU A 207 1.24 -15.37 -26.04
N GLN A 208 1.79 -16.58 -25.92
CA GLN A 208 2.16 -17.44 -27.05
C GLN A 208 1.59 -18.84 -26.86
N ASN A 209 1.66 -19.65 -27.93
CA ASN A 209 1.17 -21.04 -27.95
C ASN A 209 -0.33 -21.13 -27.60
N LEU A 210 -1.10 -20.12 -28.00
CA LEU A 210 -2.55 -20.11 -27.84
C LEU A 210 -3.22 -20.95 -28.94
N GLN A 211 -4.44 -21.39 -28.68
CA GLN A 211 -5.29 -22.04 -29.67
C GLN A 211 -5.88 -20.98 -30.61
N ALA A 212 -5.98 -21.31 -31.90
CA ALA A 212 -6.59 -20.43 -32.88
C ALA A 212 -8.11 -20.40 -32.71
N ASN A 213 -8.74 -19.29 -33.10
CA ASN A 213 -10.19 -19.10 -33.02
C ASN A 213 -10.80 -19.36 -31.63
N THR A 214 -10.07 -19.01 -30.57
CA THR A 214 -10.43 -19.35 -29.18
C THR A 214 -10.61 -18.09 -28.35
N ASP A 215 -11.69 -18.03 -27.57
CA ASP A 215 -12.01 -16.93 -26.66
C ASP A 215 -11.23 -17.06 -25.34
N TYR A 216 -10.50 -16.01 -24.97
CA TYR A 216 -9.69 -15.92 -23.76
C TYR A 216 -10.18 -14.81 -22.84
N THR A 217 -10.25 -15.10 -21.54
CA THR A 217 -10.37 -14.08 -20.49
C THR A 217 -8.98 -13.78 -19.94
N ILE A 218 -8.62 -12.49 -19.93
CA ILE A 218 -7.32 -12.00 -19.47
C ILE A 218 -7.56 -10.93 -18.39
N GLU A 219 -6.95 -11.11 -17.23
CA GLU A 219 -6.94 -10.14 -16.14
C GLU A 219 -5.52 -9.61 -15.95
N ILE A 220 -5.37 -8.29 -15.95
CA ILE A 220 -4.10 -7.61 -15.63
C ILE A 220 -4.33 -6.86 -14.34
N SER A 221 -3.54 -7.13 -13.31
CA SER A 221 -3.59 -6.47 -12.01
C SER A 221 -2.24 -5.81 -11.69
N ALA A 222 -2.24 -4.56 -11.21
CA ALA A 222 -1.06 -3.84 -10.77
C ALA A 222 -0.99 -3.79 -9.24
N PHE A 223 0.20 -3.98 -8.69
CA PHE A 223 0.44 -4.01 -7.25
C PHE A 223 1.53 -3.04 -6.83
N ASN A 224 1.34 -2.35 -5.71
CA ASN A 224 2.37 -1.48 -5.13
C ASN A 224 3.42 -2.26 -4.33
N THR A 225 4.37 -1.55 -3.71
CA THR A 225 5.44 -2.15 -2.89
C THR A 225 4.94 -2.85 -1.62
N GLN A 226 3.75 -2.47 -1.14
CA GLN A 226 3.07 -3.02 0.02
C GLN A 226 2.26 -4.28 -0.33
N GLY A 227 2.17 -4.64 -1.61
CA GLY A 227 1.43 -5.82 -2.07
C GLY A 227 -0.07 -5.56 -2.30
N GLU A 228 -0.49 -4.31 -2.29
CA GLU A 228 -1.90 -3.94 -2.50
C GLU A 228 -2.20 -3.77 -3.98
N LYS A 229 -3.38 -4.22 -4.41
CA LYS A 229 -3.85 -4.06 -5.79
C LYS A 229 -4.32 -2.62 -6.00
N ILE A 230 -3.67 -1.92 -6.93
CA ILE A 230 -3.90 -0.49 -7.22
C ILE A 230 -4.50 -0.24 -8.60
N ALA A 231 -4.48 -1.22 -9.50
CA ALA A 231 -5.06 -1.13 -10.83
C ALA A 231 -5.44 -2.52 -11.35
N GLU A 232 -6.45 -2.61 -12.21
CA GLU A 232 -6.87 -3.86 -12.83
C GLU A 232 -7.56 -3.60 -14.17
N LYS A 233 -7.56 -4.62 -15.02
CA LYS A 233 -8.38 -4.69 -16.22
C LYS A 233 -8.66 -6.12 -16.58
N THR A 234 -9.92 -6.41 -16.88
CA THR A 234 -10.34 -7.67 -17.49
C THR A 234 -10.67 -7.44 -18.96
N LEU A 235 -10.19 -8.33 -19.83
CA LEU A 235 -10.39 -8.33 -21.26
C LEU A 235 -10.92 -9.70 -21.69
N ASN A 236 -11.87 -9.72 -22.61
CA ASN A 236 -12.26 -10.91 -23.34
C ASN A 236 -11.82 -10.74 -24.78
N LEU A 237 -10.86 -11.55 -25.23
CA LEU A 237 -10.24 -11.45 -26.55
C LEU A 237 -10.29 -12.81 -27.26
N LYS A 238 -10.56 -12.79 -28.55
CA LYS A 238 -10.58 -14.00 -29.38
C LYS A 238 -9.35 -14.05 -30.30
N THR A 239 -8.61 -15.15 -30.31
CA THR A 239 -7.51 -15.35 -31.27
C THR A 239 -8.05 -15.51 -32.69
N LEU A 240 -7.22 -15.20 -33.69
CA LEU A 240 -7.62 -15.31 -35.10
C LEU A 240 -7.62 -16.78 -35.55
N GLU A 241 -8.23 -17.05 -36.70
CA GLU A 241 -8.15 -18.36 -37.36
C GLU A 241 -6.75 -18.56 -37.98
N THR A 242 -6.31 -19.83 -38.07
CA THR A 242 -5.10 -20.14 -38.86
C THR A 242 -5.41 -20.00 -40.34
N PRO A 243 -4.54 -19.33 -41.13
CA PRO A 243 -4.74 -19.24 -42.56
C PRO A 243 -4.72 -20.65 -43.16
N VAL A 244 -5.81 -21.03 -43.82
CA VAL A 244 -5.92 -22.33 -44.48
C VAL A 244 -4.93 -22.32 -45.64
N THR A 245 -3.82 -23.05 -45.50
CA THR A 245 -2.92 -23.26 -46.63
C THR A 245 -3.55 -24.37 -47.46
N THR A 246 -4.43 -24.00 -48.38
CA THR A 246 -4.95 -24.93 -49.39
C THR A 246 -3.75 -25.34 -50.23
N LYS A 247 -3.09 -26.44 -49.86
CA LYS A 247 -2.21 -27.14 -50.78
C LYS A 247 -3.12 -27.63 -51.90
N ALA A 248 -3.18 -26.88 -52.99
CA ALA A 248 -3.76 -27.34 -54.23
C ALA A 248 -3.01 -28.60 -54.64
N ARG A 249 -3.54 -29.76 -54.25
CA ARG A 249 -3.15 -31.03 -54.84
C ARG A 249 -3.67 -30.97 -56.27
N VAL A 250 -2.82 -30.53 -57.20
CA VAL A 250 -3.04 -30.72 -58.63
C VAL A 250 -2.92 -32.23 -58.87
N ALA A 251 -4.00 -32.95 -58.61
CA ALA A 251 -4.18 -34.33 -59.03
C ALA A 251 -4.75 -34.28 -60.44
N GLY A 252 -3.92 -34.63 -61.42
CA GLY A 252 -4.34 -35.07 -62.75
C GLY A 252 -4.72 -33.96 -63.71
N LEU A 253 -3.71 -33.45 -64.43
CA LEU A 253 -3.89 -33.10 -65.83
C LEU A 253 -4.35 -34.37 -66.56
N ALA A 254 -5.64 -34.53 -66.80
CA ALA A 254 -6.16 -35.40 -67.85
C ALA A 254 -6.77 -34.51 -68.91
N THR A 255 -6.07 -34.41 -70.05
CA THR A 255 -6.52 -33.75 -71.26
C THR A 255 -7.74 -34.48 -71.83
N GLY A 256 -8.87 -33.81 -71.90
CA GLY A 256 -10.03 -34.21 -72.69
C GLY A 256 -10.84 -32.96 -73.07
N PRO A 257 -11.05 -32.67 -74.36
CA PRO A 257 -11.73 -31.44 -74.77
C PRO A 257 -13.23 -31.68 -74.85
N THR A 258 -14.05 -30.92 -74.12
CA THR A 258 -15.42 -30.55 -74.54
C THR A 258 -15.88 -29.38 -73.67
N ALA A 259 -16.06 -28.22 -74.30
CA ALA A 259 -16.98 -27.16 -73.86
C ALA A 259 -18.21 -27.22 -74.81
N PRO A 260 -19.32 -26.45 -74.62
CA PRO A 260 -19.64 -25.46 -73.57
C PRO A 260 -21.11 -25.54 -73.05
N GLU A 261 -21.42 -24.90 -71.90
CA GLU A 261 -22.61 -24.05 -71.69
C GLU A 261 -22.62 -23.51 -70.23
N ALA A 262 -22.44 -22.19 -70.07
CA ALA A 262 -23.42 -21.21 -69.52
C ALA A 262 -24.00 -21.62 -68.15
N ILE A 263 -23.89 -20.84 -67.06
CA ILE A 263 -24.50 -19.52 -66.85
C ILE A 263 -23.84 -18.78 -65.65
N THR A 264 -23.74 -17.46 -65.77
CA THR A 264 -23.32 -16.42 -64.78
C THR A 264 -24.33 -16.22 -63.61
N PRO A 265 -23.93 -15.62 -62.47
CA PRO A 265 -24.08 -14.16 -62.26
C PRO A 265 -22.86 -13.52 -61.54
N LYS A 266 -22.30 -12.41 -62.04
CA LYS A 266 -22.70 -10.98 -61.92
C LYS A 266 -21.99 -10.24 -60.77
N ALA A 267 -20.92 -9.54 -61.17
CA ALA A 267 -20.26 -8.33 -60.67
C ALA A 267 -20.66 -7.69 -59.33
N ILE A 268 -19.65 -7.31 -58.53
CA ILE A 268 -19.36 -5.90 -58.15
C ILE A 268 -17.83 -5.69 -57.96
N THR A 269 -17.26 -4.73 -58.69
CA THR A 269 -15.94 -4.07 -58.47
C THR A 269 -16.24 -2.56 -58.21
N PRO A 270 -15.30 -1.62 -57.98
CA PRO A 270 -14.00 -1.56 -57.27
C PRO A 270 -13.89 -0.33 -56.30
N ALA A 271 -12.77 -0.18 -55.58
CA ALA A 271 -12.11 1.11 -55.28
C ALA A 271 -10.68 0.81 -54.78
N ILE A 272 -9.66 0.80 -55.64
CA ILE A 272 -8.83 1.94 -56.10
C ILE A 272 -8.09 2.67 -54.96
N GLY A 273 -6.77 2.55 -55.02
CA GLY A 273 -5.79 3.31 -54.23
C GLY A 273 -4.37 2.89 -54.62
N GLY A 274 -4.00 3.09 -55.89
CA GLY A 274 -2.67 2.79 -56.42
C GLY A 274 -1.61 3.81 -56.01
N GLY A 275 -0.35 3.39 -56.05
CA GLY A 275 0.80 4.24 -55.76
C GLY A 275 2.15 3.59 -56.10
N VAL A 276 2.40 3.41 -57.39
CA VAL A 276 3.67 3.58 -58.14
C VAL A 276 4.96 2.90 -57.63
N ALA A 277 5.50 2.02 -58.48
CA ALA A 277 6.84 1.46 -58.41
C ALA A 277 7.94 2.49 -58.71
N THR A 278 9.12 2.37 -58.09
CA THR A 278 10.41 2.80 -58.69
C THR A 278 11.59 2.04 -58.06
N ARG A 279 12.18 1.17 -58.90
CA ARG A 279 13.59 0.79 -59.10
C ARG A 279 14.62 0.97 -57.96
N ALA A 280 15.35 -0.13 -57.73
CA ALA A 280 16.68 -0.16 -57.11
C ALA A 280 17.73 0.65 -57.89
N PRO A 281 18.86 0.97 -57.24
CA PRO A 281 20.11 0.34 -57.63
C PRO A 281 20.90 -0.26 -56.47
N GLN A 282 21.57 -1.37 -56.79
CA GLN A 282 22.63 -2.00 -56.01
C GLN A 282 23.80 -1.02 -55.79
N VAL A 283 24.34 -1.03 -54.57
CA VAL A 283 25.73 -0.63 -54.31
C VAL A 283 26.41 -1.80 -53.59
N ALA A 284 27.54 -2.19 -54.16
CA ALA A 284 28.40 -3.28 -53.75
C ALA A 284 29.36 -2.90 -52.60
N GLN A 285 29.98 -3.95 -52.05
CA GLN A 285 31.15 -4.01 -51.15
C GLN A 285 30.80 -3.91 -49.65
N LYS A 286 31.33 -4.74 -48.75
CA LYS A 286 32.63 -5.43 -48.69
C LYS A 286 32.55 -6.67 -47.76
N PRO A 287 33.31 -7.76 -48.00
CA PRO A 287 33.34 -8.93 -47.12
C PRO A 287 34.00 -8.60 -45.79
N ILE A 288 33.34 -8.91 -44.67
CA ILE A 288 33.95 -8.88 -43.33
C ILE A 288 34.47 -10.27 -43.04
N GLU A 289 35.77 -10.33 -42.79
CA GLU A 289 36.54 -11.52 -42.44
C GLU A 289 36.03 -12.16 -41.16
N THR A 290 35.97 -13.49 -41.20
CA THR A 290 35.71 -14.39 -40.09
C THR A 290 36.99 -14.53 -39.25
N PRO A 291 37.00 -14.23 -37.94
CA PRO A 291 38.05 -14.74 -37.07
C PRO A 291 37.70 -16.17 -36.61
N SER A 292 38.59 -17.09 -36.93
CA SER A 292 38.68 -18.45 -36.38
C SER A 292 38.69 -18.45 -34.85
N PRO A 293 38.03 -19.41 -34.19
CA PRO A 293 38.16 -19.61 -32.75
C PRO A 293 39.44 -20.38 -32.40
N THR A 294 40.24 -19.80 -31.51
CA THR A 294 41.34 -20.48 -30.81
C THR A 294 40.77 -21.46 -29.76
N PRO A 295 41.37 -22.64 -29.53
CA PRO A 295 40.81 -23.66 -28.64
C PRO A 295 40.86 -23.21 -27.17
N GLN A 296 39.70 -23.14 -26.52
CA GLN A 296 39.63 -22.98 -25.06
C GLN A 296 39.67 -24.35 -24.37
N GLU A 297 40.64 -24.44 -23.48
CA GLU A 297 40.95 -25.53 -22.58
C GLU A 297 39.76 -25.86 -21.65
N SER A 298 39.47 -27.16 -21.57
CA SER A 298 38.37 -27.74 -20.80
C SER A 298 38.58 -27.55 -19.29
N GLN A 299 37.85 -26.63 -18.68
CA GLN A 299 37.75 -26.53 -17.21
C GLN A 299 36.51 -27.26 -16.70
N ALA A 300 36.75 -28.10 -15.68
CA ALA A 300 35.77 -28.93 -14.98
C ALA A 300 34.66 -28.11 -14.29
N PRO A 301 33.49 -28.71 -13.96
CA PRO A 301 32.35 -27.98 -13.43
C PRO A 301 32.66 -27.41 -12.03
N GLN A 302 32.67 -26.08 -11.92
CA GLN A 302 32.59 -25.42 -10.62
C GLN A 302 31.13 -25.31 -10.19
N GLU A 303 30.79 -25.93 -9.07
CA GLU A 303 29.52 -25.78 -8.37
C GLU A 303 29.28 -24.29 -8.02
N GLN A 304 28.31 -23.68 -8.68
CA GLN A 304 27.81 -22.37 -8.32
C GLN A 304 26.88 -22.47 -7.10
N GLN A 305 27.43 -22.29 -5.90
CA GLN A 305 26.62 -21.99 -4.72
C GLN A 305 26.08 -20.54 -4.78
N PRO A 306 24.77 -20.31 -4.53
CA PRO A 306 24.16 -18.98 -4.59
C PRO A 306 24.61 -18.09 -3.42
N ARG A 307 25.67 -17.32 -3.66
CA ARG A 307 26.40 -16.47 -2.70
C ARG A 307 25.66 -15.25 -2.12
N GLY A 308 24.37 -15.06 -2.43
CA GLY A 308 23.60 -13.87 -2.02
C GLY A 308 22.70 -14.06 -0.79
N TRP A 309 22.08 -15.23 -0.65
CA TRP A 309 21.00 -15.44 0.32
C TRP A 309 21.49 -15.79 1.74
N SER A 310 22.63 -16.48 1.84
CA SER A 310 23.17 -16.92 3.13
C SER A 310 23.53 -15.75 4.04
N ARG A 311 24.03 -14.63 3.51
CA ARG A 311 24.40 -13.46 4.33
C ARG A 311 23.20 -12.70 4.89
N ILE A 312 22.11 -12.62 4.13
CA ILE A 312 20.88 -11.94 4.58
C ILE A 312 20.20 -12.76 5.67
N LEU A 313 20.13 -14.08 5.51
CA LEU A 313 19.52 -14.96 6.51
C LEU A 313 20.35 -15.00 7.81
N VAL A 314 21.67 -15.04 7.72
CA VAL A 314 22.55 -14.97 8.91
C VAL A 314 22.39 -13.63 9.63
N ALA A 315 22.33 -12.51 8.89
CA ALA A 315 22.11 -11.19 9.49
C ALA A 315 20.74 -11.10 10.19
N LEU A 316 19.69 -11.65 9.59
CA LEU A 316 18.35 -11.67 10.17
C LEU A 316 18.31 -12.52 11.46
N ALA A 317 18.96 -13.69 11.45
CA ALA A 317 19.04 -14.58 12.60
C ALA A 317 19.74 -13.91 13.80
N ILE A 318 20.86 -13.21 13.56
CA ILE A 318 21.57 -12.46 14.61
C ILE A 318 20.69 -11.36 15.21
N LEU A 319 19.90 -10.68 14.37
CA LEU A 319 19.03 -9.58 14.81
C LEU A 319 17.88 -10.08 15.70
N ILE A 320 17.30 -11.25 15.37
CA ILE A 320 16.26 -11.89 16.19
C ILE A 320 16.81 -12.31 17.56
N ILE A 321 18.01 -12.90 17.60
CA ILE A 321 18.67 -13.30 18.86
C ILE A 321 18.94 -12.06 19.74
N ALA A 322 19.45 -10.97 19.15
CA ALA A 322 19.71 -9.73 19.86
C ALA A 322 18.43 -9.10 20.44
N ALA A 323 17.34 -9.10 19.68
CA ALA A 323 16.04 -8.61 20.16
C ALA A 323 15.50 -9.47 21.30
N GLY A 324 15.62 -10.80 21.20
CA GLY A 324 15.23 -11.73 22.26
C GLY A 324 16.00 -11.50 23.55
N ALA A 325 17.31 -11.28 23.47
CA ALA A 325 18.14 -11.00 24.65
C ALA A 325 17.78 -9.66 25.32
N ALA A 326 17.49 -8.61 24.53
CA ALA A 326 17.08 -7.31 25.07
C ALA A 326 15.73 -7.39 25.82
N ILE A 327 14.75 -8.07 25.22
CA ILE A 327 13.43 -8.26 25.83
C ILE A 327 13.54 -9.14 27.08
N GLY A 328 14.25 -10.28 26.98
CA GLY A 328 14.46 -11.18 28.11
C GLY A 328 15.21 -10.52 29.27
N GLY A 329 16.22 -9.70 28.98
CA GLY A 329 16.95 -8.91 29.98
C GLY A 329 16.06 -7.88 30.69
N TYR A 330 15.20 -7.18 29.94
CA TYR A 330 14.26 -6.22 30.53
C TYR A 330 13.28 -6.89 31.50
N TYR A 331 12.62 -7.98 31.09
CA TYR A 331 11.68 -8.69 31.96
C TYR A 331 12.38 -9.39 33.14
N GLY A 332 13.58 -9.93 32.93
CA GLY A 332 14.39 -10.51 34.01
C GLY A 332 14.78 -9.47 35.07
N TYR A 333 15.14 -8.26 34.65
CA TYR A 333 15.44 -7.14 35.55
C TYR A 333 14.21 -6.72 36.37
N VAL A 334 13.05 -6.54 35.72
CA VAL A 334 11.81 -6.17 36.40
C VAL A 334 11.40 -7.23 37.42
N TRP A 335 11.52 -8.52 37.06
CA TRP A 335 11.24 -9.62 37.98
C TRP A 335 12.20 -9.63 39.18
N TYR A 336 13.51 -9.45 38.95
CA TYR A 336 14.50 -9.38 40.03
C TYR A 336 14.24 -8.19 40.97
N ALA A 337 13.97 -7.01 40.43
CA ALA A 337 13.71 -5.79 41.21
C ALA A 337 12.43 -5.89 42.06
N SER A 338 11.42 -6.65 41.61
CA SER A 338 10.21 -6.88 42.39
C SER A 338 10.45 -7.73 43.66
N ARG A 339 11.50 -8.57 43.66
CA ARG A 339 11.77 -9.50 44.77
C ARG A 339 12.58 -8.90 45.90
N SER A 340 13.34 -7.83 45.64
CA SER A 340 14.18 -7.16 46.65
C SER A 340 13.40 -6.27 47.62
N HIS A 341 12.08 -6.10 47.45
CA HIS A 341 11.25 -5.29 48.35
C HIS A 341 10.55 -6.08 49.46
N ASP A 342 10.60 -7.42 49.45
CA ASP A 342 9.85 -8.25 50.40
C ASP A 342 10.69 -8.77 51.58
N GLU A 343 11.99 -8.46 51.66
CA GLU A 343 12.84 -8.82 52.80
C GLU A 343 13.06 -7.64 53.74
N GLU A 344 11.99 -7.18 54.39
CA GLU A 344 12.11 -6.37 55.60
C GLU A 344 12.37 -7.35 56.77
N PRO A 345 13.55 -7.32 57.44
CA PRO A 345 13.85 -8.26 58.50
C PRO A 345 12.86 -8.06 59.67
N PRO A 346 12.33 -9.13 60.27
CA PRO A 346 11.35 -9.00 61.34
C PRO A 346 11.94 -8.20 62.50
N ALA A 347 11.26 -7.13 62.87
CA ALA A 347 11.63 -6.23 63.95
C ALA A 347 11.96 -7.02 65.23
N SER A 348 13.21 -6.90 65.70
CA SER A 348 13.66 -7.53 66.94
C SER A 348 12.86 -6.95 68.10
N LYS A 349 12.02 -7.78 68.73
CA LYS A 349 11.30 -7.42 69.96
C LYS A 349 12.32 -7.16 71.07
N SER A 350 12.50 -5.89 71.45
CA SER A 350 13.23 -5.51 72.66
C SER A 350 12.42 -5.95 73.87
N SER A 351 12.93 -6.91 74.63
CA SER A 351 12.38 -7.32 75.91
C SER A 351 12.68 -6.25 76.96
N ASN A 352 11.67 -5.49 77.38
CA ASN A 352 11.74 -4.69 78.60
C ASN A 352 11.51 -5.62 79.79
N ARG A 353 12.61 -6.00 80.47
CA ARG A 353 12.62 -6.25 81.91
C ARG A 353 13.08 -4.95 82.56
N TRP A 354 12.32 -4.43 83.52
CA TRP A 354 12.71 -4.00 84.87
C TRP A 354 11.50 -3.37 85.54
#